data_AF-A0A1G1WJL8-F1
#
_entry.id   AF-A0A1G1WJL8-F1
#
_cell.length_a   1.000
_cell.length_b   1.000
_cell.length_c   1.000
_cell.angle_alpha   90.00
_cell.angle_beta   90.00
_cell.angle_gamma   90.00
#
_symmetry.space_group_name_H-M   'P 1'
#
loop_
_entity.id
_entity.type
_entity.pdbx_description
1 polymer ?
#
loop_
_entity_poly.entity_id
_entity_poly.type
_entity_poly.pdbx_seq_one_letter_code
_entity_poly.pdbx_strand_id
1 'polypeptide(L)'
;MISPTHPHDIVEVCNIDIDCDEVTEEILADSKTTVNEAGKPRTDYFETVTRFNHAEGFAVKYGGQTFRIPPGETRLYPWYIAEHYAKYLADHILRKREDKESKKGLINSPVERPATLEQILLRIVQPFAEDSPLTEGQKAVQMVEELNEGERVVDAGYIPSKAVGNLKPEPKTLDEILENVPDEAEPEGETSIYDEKKPLPSWKTLATECEKLDIPITGKETKDQLASKLRAFSK
;
A
#
# COMPACT_ATOMS: atom_id res chain seq x y z
N MET A 1 -1.43 -13.81 -3.60
CA MET A 1 -0.93 -13.25 -2.33
C MET A 1 -0.25 -11.93 -2.59
N ILE A 2 -0.64 -10.87 -1.87
CA ILE A 2 0.01 -9.56 -1.95
C ILE A 2 1.42 -9.69 -1.37
N SER A 3 2.41 -9.17 -2.07
CA SER A 3 3.81 -9.18 -1.62
C SER A 3 4.27 -7.72 -1.49
N PRO A 4 4.54 -7.24 -0.27
CA PRO A 4 5.09 -5.90 -0.09
C PRO A 4 6.51 -5.85 -0.61
N THR A 5 6.87 -4.66 -1.06
CA THR A 5 8.24 -4.30 -1.41
C THR A 5 9.03 -3.85 -0.18
N HIS A 6 8.35 -3.33 0.84
CA HIS A 6 8.96 -2.80 2.06
C HIS A 6 8.12 -3.13 3.31
N PRO A 7 8.72 -3.39 4.49
CA PRO A 7 7.96 -3.63 5.73
C PRO A 7 7.10 -2.43 6.17
N HIS A 8 7.41 -1.22 5.70
CA HIS A 8 6.63 -0.01 5.97
C HIS A 8 5.57 0.31 4.91
N ASP A 9 5.38 -0.57 3.91
CA ASP A 9 4.25 -0.44 2.99
C ASP A 9 2.94 -0.46 3.78
N ILE A 10 2.04 0.49 3.49
CA ILE A 10 0.74 0.57 4.13
C ILE A 10 -0.21 -0.36 3.41
N VAL A 11 -0.76 -1.31 4.16
CA VAL A 11 -1.65 -2.37 3.68
C VAL A 11 -3.01 -2.26 4.33
N GLU A 12 -4.02 -2.50 3.51
CA GLU A 12 -5.42 -2.54 3.91
C GLU A 12 -5.78 -3.93 4.45
N VAL A 13 -6.27 -3.97 5.69
CA VAL A 13 -6.56 -5.18 6.46
C VAL A 13 -8.01 -5.18 6.91
N CYS A 14 -8.74 -6.25 6.61
CA CYS A 14 -10.15 -6.41 6.96
C CYS A 14 -10.34 -7.47 8.05
N ASN A 15 -11.20 -7.19 9.03
CA ASN A 15 -11.67 -8.23 9.93
C ASN A 15 -12.88 -8.95 9.32
N ILE A 16 -12.64 -10.15 8.78
CA ILE A 16 -13.69 -10.96 8.13
C ILE A 16 -14.55 -11.78 9.10
N ASP A 17 -14.24 -11.80 10.40
CA ASP A 17 -14.96 -12.60 11.41
C ASP A 17 -16.15 -11.83 12.00
N ILE A 18 -17.18 -11.63 11.19
CA ILE A 18 -18.35 -10.76 11.48
C ILE A 18 -19.18 -11.27 12.67
N ASP A 19 -19.28 -12.60 12.84
CA ASP A 19 -20.15 -13.25 13.82
C ASP A 19 -19.33 -13.99 14.89
N CYS A 20 -18.45 -13.27 15.59
CA CYS A 20 -17.63 -13.82 16.65
C CYS A 20 -18.07 -13.32 18.03
N ASP A 21 -18.57 -14.25 18.85
CA ASP A 21 -18.97 -14.04 20.24
C ASP A 21 -17.93 -14.55 21.25
N GLU A 22 -16.77 -15.00 20.76
CA GLU A 22 -15.69 -15.49 21.60
C GLU A 22 -15.05 -14.37 22.44
N VAL A 23 -14.65 -14.73 23.65
CA VAL A 23 -13.90 -13.84 24.54
C VAL A 23 -12.52 -14.42 24.73
N THR A 24 -11.50 -13.69 24.28
CA THR A 24 -10.11 -14.04 24.54
C THR A 24 -9.68 -13.44 25.87
N GLU A 25 -9.22 -14.30 26.77
CA GLU A 25 -8.55 -13.89 28.00
C GLU A 25 -7.03 -13.97 27.81
N GLU A 26 -6.34 -12.86 28.09
CA GLU A 26 -4.89 -12.79 28.02
C GLU A 26 -4.32 -12.47 29.40
N ILE A 27 -3.42 -13.31 29.89
CA ILE A 27 -2.73 -13.12 31.18
C ILE A 27 -1.45 -12.34 30.92
N LEU A 28 -1.35 -11.13 31.46
CA LEU A 28 -0.18 -10.27 31.33
C LEU A 28 0.62 -10.31 32.63
N ALA A 29 1.91 -10.57 32.52
CA ALA A 29 2.83 -10.40 33.64
C ALA A 29 3.15 -8.91 33.80
N ASP A 30 2.66 -8.31 34.87
CA ASP A 30 2.96 -6.95 35.27
C ASP A 30 3.95 -6.93 36.44
N SER A 31 4.63 -5.80 36.58
CA SER A 31 5.49 -5.57 37.73
C SER A 31 5.30 -4.16 38.27
N LYS A 32 5.29 -4.03 39.60
CA LYS A 32 5.22 -2.74 40.27
C LYS A 32 6.36 -2.63 41.25
N THR A 33 7.17 -1.58 41.10
CA THR A 33 8.21 -1.25 42.07
C THR A 33 7.58 -0.45 43.21
N THR A 34 7.64 -1.00 44.40
CA THR A 34 7.21 -0.36 45.65
C THR A 34 8.42 -0.18 46.56
N VAL A 35 8.32 0.72 47.54
CA VAL A 35 9.35 0.86 48.58
C VAL A 35 8.86 0.09 49.81
N ASN A 36 9.66 -0.84 50.31
CA ASN A 36 9.30 -1.61 51.50
C ASN A 36 9.44 -0.76 52.78
N GLU A 37 8.98 -1.28 53.91
CA GLU A 37 9.05 -0.60 55.21
C GLU A 37 10.49 -0.25 55.66
N ALA A 38 11.50 -0.93 55.11
CA ALA A 38 12.91 -0.67 55.35
C ALA A 38 13.52 0.37 54.38
N GLY A 39 12.71 1.05 53.57
CA GLY A 39 13.16 2.05 52.60
C GLY A 39 13.87 1.49 51.37
N LYS A 40 13.85 0.17 51.16
CA LYS A 40 14.49 -0.49 50.01
C LYS A 40 13.48 -0.71 48.88
N PRO A 41 13.89 -0.51 47.62
CA PRO A 41 13.04 -0.82 46.48
C PRO A 41 12.79 -2.34 46.42
N ARG A 42 11.53 -2.71 46.18
CA ARG A 42 11.07 -4.07 45.97
C ARG A 42 10.20 -4.08 44.72
N THR A 43 10.45 -5.02 43.82
CA THR A 43 9.62 -5.24 42.65
C THR A 43 8.69 -6.42 42.91
N ASP A 44 7.39 -6.16 42.91
CA ASP A 44 6.37 -7.20 42.99
C ASP A 44 5.88 -7.53 41.59
N TYR A 45 5.86 -8.82 41.26
CA TYR A 45 5.32 -9.34 40.00
C TYR A 45 3.91 -9.87 40.25
N PHE A 46 2.98 -9.53 39.38
CA PHE A 46 1.60 -10.01 39.44
C PHE A 46 1.03 -10.21 38.04
N GLU A 47 -0.02 -11.00 37.94
CA GLU A 47 -0.68 -11.29 36.67
C GLU A 47 -1.96 -10.47 36.55
N THR A 48 -2.12 -9.77 35.44
CA THR A 48 -3.32 -9.01 35.10
C THR A 48 -4.05 -9.74 33.97
N VAL A 49 -5.31 -10.14 34.19
CA VAL A 49 -6.14 -10.78 33.16
C VAL A 49 -6.86 -9.70 32.35
N THR A 50 -6.56 -9.62 31.06
CA THR A 50 -7.27 -8.73 30.11
C THR A 50 -8.23 -9.55 29.29
N ARG A 51 -9.50 -9.11 29.20
CA ARG A 51 -10.54 -9.80 28.43
C ARG A 51 -10.89 -9.00 27.19
N PHE A 52 -10.89 -9.64 26.03
CA PHE A 52 -11.25 -9.04 24.76
C PHE A 52 -12.47 -9.74 24.19
N ASN A 53 -13.56 -8.99 24.04
CA ASN A 53 -14.76 -9.48 23.37
C ASN A 53 -14.59 -9.32 21.85
N HIS A 54 -14.62 -10.43 21.12
CA HIS A 54 -14.42 -10.44 19.67
C HIS A 54 -15.61 -9.81 18.91
N ALA A 55 -16.80 -9.77 19.53
CA ALA A 55 -17.98 -9.13 18.94
C ALA A 55 -17.78 -7.62 18.74
N GLU A 56 -16.97 -7.01 19.59
CA GLU A 56 -16.61 -5.60 19.51
C GLU A 56 -15.33 -5.36 18.67
N GLY A 57 -14.62 -6.42 18.30
CA GLY A 57 -13.43 -6.36 17.45
C GLY A 57 -12.28 -7.24 17.93
N PHE A 58 -11.60 -7.84 16.97
CA PHE A 58 -10.44 -8.68 17.21
C PHE A 58 -9.21 -7.80 17.48
N ALA A 59 -8.45 -8.14 18.52
CA ALA A 59 -7.33 -7.34 19.02
C ALA A 59 -6.05 -8.16 19.07
N VAL A 60 -4.94 -7.59 18.59
CA VAL A 60 -3.60 -8.18 18.67
C VAL A 60 -2.63 -7.20 19.30
N LYS A 61 -1.64 -7.71 20.03
CA LYS A 61 -0.58 -6.90 20.62
C LYS A 61 0.70 -7.00 19.80
N TYR A 62 1.26 -5.85 19.44
CA TYR A 62 2.55 -5.76 18.77
C TYR A 62 3.36 -4.61 19.38
N GLY A 63 4.58 -4.90 19.85
CA GLY A 63 5.44 -3.88 20.46
C GLY A 63 4.84 -3.19 21.70
N GLY A 64 3.99 -3.87 22.47
CA GLY A 64 3.30 -3.31 23.63
C GLY A 64 2.06 -2.46 23.30
N GLN A 65 1.77 -2.23 22.02
CA GLN A 65 0.55 -1.55 21.57
C GLN A 65 -0.51 -2.57 21.15
N THR A 66 -1.78 -2.25 21.41
CA THR A 66 -2.92 -3.09 21.01
C THR A 66 -3.56 -2.53 19.75
N PHE A 67 -3.64 -3.37 18.72
CA PHE A 67 -4.26 -3.06 17.43
C PHE A 67 -5.59 -3.81 17.34
N ARG A 68 -6.69 -3.07 17.24
CA ARG A 68 -8.05 -3.63 17.19
C ARG A 68 -8.75 -3.23 15.91
N ILE A 69 -9.41 -4.19 15.25
CA ILE A 69 -10.29 -3.94 14.12
C ILE A 69 -11.68 -4.55 14.42
N PRO A 70 -12.75 -3.73 14.44
CA PRO A 70 -14.11 -4.22 14.57
C PRO A 70 -14.49 -5.19 13.44
N PRO A 71 -15.45 -6.11 13.66
CA PRO A 71 -15.85 -7.07 12.64
C PRO A 71 -16.47 -6.37 11.41
N GLY A 72 -16.07 -6.80 10.21
CA GLY A 72 -16.50 -6.20 8.94
C GLY A 72 -15.84 -4.84 8.61
N GLU A 73 -15.04 -4.28 9.52
CA GLU A 73 -14.30 -3.05 9.27
C GLU A 73 -12.91 -3.32 8.68
N THR A 74 -12.40 -2.30 8.01
CA THR A 74 -11.09 -2.30 7.38
C THR A 74 -10.22 -1.22 8.00
N ARG A 75 -8.94 -1.52 8.25
CA ARG A 75 -7.95 -0.54 8.70
C ARG A 75 -6.66 -0.62 7.90
N LEU A 76 -5.97 0.52 7.86
CA LEU A 76 -4.67 0.65 7.21
C LEU A 76 -3.57 0.47 8.26
N TYR A 77 -2.67 -0.47 8.01
CA TYR A 77 -1.52 -0.73 8.87
C TYR A 77 -0.25 -0.93 8.06
N PRO A 78 0.93 -0.60 8.62
CA PRO A 78 2.20 -1.04 8.06
C PRO A 78 2.22 -2.56 7.91
N TRP A 79 2.90 -3.07 6.87
CA TRP A 79 2.90 -4.49 6.54
C TRP A 79 3.19 -5.40 7.72
N TYR A 80 4.20 -5.08 8.55
CA TYR A 80 4.57 -5.95 9.67
C TYR A 80 3.43 -6.10 10.71
N ILE A 81 2.62 -5.07 10.91
CA ILE A 81 1.43 -5.13 11.79
C ILE A 81 0.30 -5.84 11.07
N ALA A 82 0.08 -5.52 9.79
CA ALA A 82 -0.95 -6.14 8.96
C ALA A 82 -0.78 -7.66 8.87
N GLU A 83 0.43 -8.12 8.59
CA GLU A 83 0.80 -9.53 8.52
C GLU A 83 0.64 -10.22 9.88
N HIS A 84 1.06 -9.56 10.96
CA HIS A 84 0.88 -10.08 12.32
C HIS A 84 -0.60 -10.23 12.64
N TYR A 85 -1.40 -9.19 12.44
CA TYR A 85 -2.85 -9.22 12.64
C TYR A 85 -3.51 -10.33 11.82
N ALA A 86 -3.20 -10.41 10.52
CA ALA A 86 -3.79 -11.38 9.60
C ALA A 86 -3.49 -12.83 10.00
N LYS A 87 -2.25 -13.12 10.45
CA LYS A 87 -1.88 -14.45 10.94
C LYS A 87 -2.73 -14.89 12.13
N TYR A 88 -2.86 -14.03 13.14
CA TYR A 88 -3.63 -14.35 14.35
C TYR A 88 -5.12 -14.47 14.05
N LEU A 89 -5.66 -13.59 13.22
CA LEU A 89 -7.07 -13.66 12.81
C LEU A 89 -7.36 -14.91 11.96
N ALA A 90 -6.49 -15.25 11.00
CA ALA A 90 -6.64 -16.46 10.20
C ALA A 90 -6.57 -17.71 11.08
N ASP A 91 -5.60 -17.80 11.98
CA ASP A 91 -5.48 -18.94 12.90
C ASP A 91 -6.71 -19.04 13.82
N HIS A 92 -7.26 -17.91 14.28
CA HIS A 92 -8.50 -17.86 15.07
C HIS A 92 -9.70 -18.39 14.28
N ILE A 93 -9.94 -17.89 13.07
CA ILE A 93 -11.04 -18.33 12.20
C ILE A 93 -10.94 -19.83 11.88
N LEU A 94 -9.72 -20.30 11.59
CA LEU A 94 -9.50 -21.71 11.27
C LEU A 94 -9.72 -22.59 12.49
N ARG A 95 -9.24 -22.21 13.69
CA ARG A 95 -9.53 -22.94 14.94
C ARG A 95 -11.04 -23.04 15.19
N LYS A 96 -11.75 -21.92 15.08
CA LYS A 96 -13.20 -21.86 15.21
C LYS A 96 -13.91 -22.78 14.21
N ARG A 97 -13.40 -22.88 12.96
CA ARG A 97 -13.92 -23.82 11.96
C ARG A 97 -13.57 -25.28 12.28
N GLU A 98 -12.36 -25.56 12.77
CA GLU A 98 -11.95 -26.91 13.21
C GLU A 98 -12.87 -27.43 14.31
N ASP A 99 -13.18 -26.59 15.31
CA ASP A 99 -14.04 -26.95 16.43
C ASP A 99 -15.49 -27.15 15.98
N LYS A 100 -16.01 -26.28 15.10
CA LYS A 100 -17.38 -26.40 14.57
C LYS A 100 -17.57 -27.61 13.65
N GLU A 101 -16.60 -27.90 12.79
CA GLU A 101 -16.71 -28.97 11.78
C GLU A 101 -16.07 -30.29 12.23
N SER A 102 -15.45 -30.34 13.42
CA SER A 102 -14.65 -31.47 13.92
C SER A 102 -13.57 -31.96 12.95
N LYS A 103 -13.10 -31.08 12.06
CA LYS A 103 -12.00 -31.34 11.12
C LYS A 103 -10.72 -30.81 11.74
N LYS A 104 -9.69 -31.64 11.83
CA LYS A 104 -8.38 -31.24 12.39
C LYS A 104 -7.40 -30.88 11.28
N GLY A 105 -6.55 -29.88 11.53
CA GLY A 105 -5.40 -29.55 10.66
C GLY A 105 -5.69 -28.50 9.58
N LEU A 106 -6.79 -27.76 9.65
CA LEU A 106 -7.04 -26.58 8.81
C LEU A 106 -6.00 -25.48 9.03
N ILE A 107 -5.53 -25.28 10.27
CA ILE A 107 -4.51 -24.25 10.56
C ILE A 107 -3.20 -24.54 9.82
N ASN A 108 -2.81 -25.81 9.75
CA ASN A 108 -1.59 -26.23 9.06
C ASN A 108 -1.81 -26.54 7.58
N SER A 109 -3.01 -26.27 7.05
CA SER A 109 -3.34 -26.55 5.66
C SER A 109 -2.59 -25.58 4.73
N PRO A 110 -1.89 -26.08 3.69
CA PRO A 110 -1.22 -25.24 2.71
C PRO A 110 -2.20 -24.50 1.78
N VAL A 111 -3.50 -24.79 1.86
CA VAL A 111 -4.54 -24.19 1.01
C VAL A 111 -5.44 -23.25 1.81
N GLU A 112 -6.03 -23.73 2.91
CA GLU A 112 -7.03 -22.96 3.68
C GLU A 112 -6.42 -21.73 4.36
N ARG A 113 -5.22 -21.87 4.94
CA ARG A 113 -4.57 -20.77 5.66
C ARG A 113 -4.15 -19.64 4.72
N PRO A 114 -3.45 -19.90 3.60
CA PRO A 114 -3.20 -18.86 2.60
C PRO A 114 -4.47 -18.23 2.04
N ALA A 115 -5.51 -19.02 1.75
CA ALA A 115 -6.78 -18.49 1.24
C ALA A 115 -7.46 -17.54 2.24
N THR A 116 -7.43 -17.87 3.53
CA THR A 116 -7.98 -17.00 4.59
C THR A 116 -7.15 -15.73 4.75
N LEU A 117 -5.82 -15.82 4.67
CA LEU A 117 -4.92 -14.67 4.72
C LEU A 117 -5.16 -13.68 3.55
N GLU A 118 -5.42 -14.19 2.35
CA GLU A 118 -5.73 -13.37 1.17
C GLU A 118 -7.08 -12.65 1.28
N GLN A 119 -8.03 -13.17 2.07
CA GLN A 119 -9.28 -12.48 2.34
C GLN A 119 -9.12 -11.35 3.36
N ILE A 120 -8.17 -11.49 4.29
CA ILE A 120 -7.90 -10.50 5.34
C ILE A 120 -7.02 -9.36 4.81
N LEU A 121 -5.97 -9.69 4.04
CA LEU A 121 -5.05 -8.72 3.44
C LEU A 121 -5.56 -8.32 2.05
N LEU A 122 -6.11 -7.11 1.91
CA LEU A 122 -6.84 -6.70 0.71
C LEU A 122 -5.94 -6.11 -0.38
N ARG A 123 -5.12 -5.10 -0.06
CA ARG A 123 -4.20 -4.45 -1.02
C ARG A 123 -3.15 -3.58 -0.34
N ILE A 124 -2.07 -3.28 -1.05
CA ILE A 124 -1.12 -2.21 -0.69
C ILE A 124 -1.72 -0.88 -1.16
N VAL A 125 -1.90 0.05 -0.24
CA VAL A 125 -2.47 1.38 -0.50
C VAL A 125 -1.38 2.42 -0.74
N GLN A 126 -0.30 2.34 0.02
CA GLN A 126 0.82 3.26 -0.10
C GLN A 126 2.13 2.47 -0.01
N PRO A 127 2.91 2.36 -1.11
CA PRO A 127 4.26 1.84 -1.01
C PRO A 127 5.13 2.82 -0.22
N PHE A 128 6.05 2.30 0.57
CA PHE A 128 7.05 3.11 1.26
C PHE A 128 7.97 3.74 0.19
N ALA A 129 7.87 5.06 0.06
CA ALA A 129 8.87 5.81 -0.67
C ALA A 129 10.08 5.97 0.27
N GLU A 130 11.15 5.20 0.04
CA GLU A 130 12.45 5.68 0.48
C GLU A 130 12.68 7.01 -0.23
N ASP A 131 12.73 8.11 0.51
CA ASP A 131 13.26 9.37 0.00
C ASP A 131 14.63 9.02 -0.57
N SER A 132 14.73 8.98 -1.90
CA SER A 132 16.00 8.71 -2.56
C SER A 132 16.98 9.75 -2.02
N PRO A 133 18.13 9.34 -1.46
CA PRO A 133 19.07 10.31 -0.92
C PRO A 133 19.39 11.28 -2.06
N LEU A 134 18.95 12.53 -1.92
CA LEU A 134 19.19 13.56 -2.91
C LEU A 134 20.67 13.51 -3.24
N THR A 135 20.97 13.36 -4.53
CA THR A 135 22.34 13.40 -5.00
C THR A 135 22.98 14.73 -4.55
N GLU A 136 24.31 14.78 -4.35
CA GLU A 136 24.98 16.01 -3.91
C GLU A 136 24.63 17.22 -4.81
N GLY A 137 24.41 16.97 -6.10
CA GLY A 137 23.91 17.97 -7.05
C GLY A 137 22.50 18.48 -6.75
N GLN A 138 21.57 17.62 -6.35
CA GLN A 138 20.21 18.01 -5.98
C GLN A 138 20.17 18.72 -4.62
N LYS A 139 21.02 18.31 -3.67
CA LYS A 139 21.18 19.04 -2.39
C LYS A 139 21.74 20.44 -2.60
N ALA A 140 22.70 20.59 -3.52
CA ALA A 140 23.23 21.90 -3.88
C ALA A 140 22.17 22.80 -4.53
N VAL A 141 21.31 22.25 -5.38
CA VAL A 141 20.20 23.02 -5.99
C VAL A 141 19.19 23.47 -4.95
N GLN A 142 18.76 22.57 -4.05
CA GLN A 142 17.82 22.90 -2.97
C GLN A 142 18.39 23.97 -2.03
N MET A 143 19.67 23.86 -1.66
CA MET A 143 20.35 24.85 -0.82
C MET A 143 20.44 26.22 -1.52
N VAL A 144 20.65 26.26 -2.84
CA VAL A 144 20.66 27.50 -3.63
C VAL A 144 19.26 28.11 -3.76
N GLU A 145 18.23 27.29 -3.91
CA GLU A 145 16.83 27.74 -3.94
C GLU A 145 16.40 28.34 -2.59
N GLU A 146 16.71 27.67 -1.48
CA GLU A 146 16.44 28.19 -0.13
C GLU A 146 17.20 29.49 0.18
N LEU A 147 18.44 29.63 -0.29
CA LEU A 147 19.23 30.86 -0.15
C LEU A 147 18.67 32.01 -1.00
N ASN A 148 18.14 31.72 -2.19
CA ASN A 148 17.55 32.73 -3.08
C ASN A 148 16.17 33.23 -2.62
N GLU A 149 15.45 32.45 -1.81
CA GLU A 149 14.18 32.90 -1.21
C GLU A 149 14.40 33.88 -0.04
N GLY A 150 15.56 33.84 0.61
CA GLY A 150 15.91 34.69 1.74
C GLY A 150 16.38 36.11 1.39
N GLU A 151 16.77 36.39 0.14
CA GLU A 151 17.50 37.62 -0.23
C GLU A 151 16.77 38.49 -1.26
N ARG A 152 15.43 38.56 -1.21
CA ARG A 152 14.69 39.65 -1.88
C ARG A 152 14.54 40.86 -0.97
N VAL A 153 15.63 41.59 -0.76
CA VAL A 153 15.54 42.98 -0.31
C VAL A 153 15.00 43.81 -1.46
N VAL A 154 13.74 44.21 -1.37
CA VAL A 154 13.08 45.05 -2.37
C VAL A 154 13.62 46.48 -2.19
N ASP A 155 14.62 46.86 -3.00
CA ASP A 155 15.03 48.25 -3.12
C ASP A 155 13.93 49.02 -3.87
N ALA A 156 13.20 49.85 -3.14
CA ALA A 156 12.13 50.69 -3.68
C ALA A 156 12.74 51.92 -4.39
N GLY A 157 13.24 51.74 -5.61
CA GLY A 157 13.90 52.80 -6.38
C GLY A 157 13.59 52.77 -7.88
N TYR A 158 12.52 53.46 -8.29
CA TYR A 158 12.26 54.08 -9.61
C TYR A 158 12.53 53.26 -10.90
N ILE A 159 11.46 52.72 -11.52
CA ILE A 159 11.50 52.10 -12.86
C ILE A 159 10.96 53.09 -13.92
N PRO A 160 11.73 53.46 -14.97
CA PRO A 160 11.22 54.20 -16.13
C PRO A 160 10.30 53.32 -17.01
N SER A 161 9.13 53.86 -17.31
CA SER A 161 7.98 53.19 -17.93
C SER A 161 8.13 52.82 -19.43
N LYS A 162 9.08 51.94 -19.83
CA LYS A 162 9.18 51.47 -21.23
C LYS A 162 9.59 50.01 -21.49
N ALA A 163 9.41 49.08 -20.55
CA ALA A 163 9.70 47.66 -20.82
C ALA A 163 8.78 46.66 -20.09
N VAL A 164 7.47 46.92 -20.03
CA VAL A 164 6.49 45.91 -19.58
C VAL A 164 5.99 45.14 -20.81
N GLY A 165 6.73 44.09 -21.19
CA GLY A 165 6.30 43.11 -22.19
C GLY A 165 5.59 41.93 -21.50
N ASN A 166 4.32 41.76 -21.83
CA ASN A 166 3.43 40.59 -21.68
C ASN A 166 3.68 39.63 -20.51
N LEU A 167 3.05 39.93 -19.37
CA LEU A 167 2.73 38.94 -18.35
C LEU A 167 1.75 37.91 -18.93
N LYS A 168 2.02 36.61 -18.71
CA LYS A 168 1.11 35.51 -19.07
C LYS A 168 -0.24 35.68 -18.34
N PRO A 169 -1.37 35.38 -18.99
CA PRO A 169 -2.68 35.51 -18.36
C PRO A 169 -2.86 34.51 -17.21
N GLU A 170 -3.63 34.92 -16.20
CA GLU A 170 -4.00 34.13 -15.03
C GLU A 170 -4.70 32.80 -15.41
N PRO A 171 -4.57 31.74 -14.59
CA PRO A 171 -5.21 30.47 -14.88
C PRO A 171 -6.74 30.57 -14.76
N LYS A 172 -7.43 29.98 -15.73
CA LYS A 172 -8.90 29.93 -15.82
C LYS A 172 -9.50 29.12 -14.67
N THR A 173 -10.64 29.57 -14.16
CA THR A 173 -11.44 28.93 -13.10
C THR A 173 -12.21 27.70 -13.61
N LEU A 174 -12.50 26.78 -12.70
CA LEU A 174 -13.13 25.46 -12.92
C LEU A 174 -14.44 25.48 -13.73
N ASP A 175 -15.16 26.61 -13.75
CA ASP A 175 -16.45 26.73 -14.44
C ASP A 175 -16.32 26.83 -15.98
N GLU A 176 -15.13 27.11 -16.54
CA GLU A 176 -14.92 27.16 -18.01
C GLU A 176 -14.55 25.81 -18.66
N ILE A 177 -14.30 24.74 -17.89
CA ILE A 177 -13.84 23.45 -18.44
C ILE A 177 -15.03 22.53 -18.83
N LEU A 178 -16.23 22.79 -18.30
CA LEU A 178 -17.39 21.91 -18.44
C LEU A 178 -18.26 22.14 -19.69
N GLU A 179 -17.91 23.11 -20.56
CA GLU A 179 -18.78 23.51 -21.69
C GLU A 179 -18.32 23.08 -23.09
N ASN A 180 -17.34 22.18 -23.22
CA ASN A 180 -16.97 21.62 -24.53
C ASN A 180 -17.03 20.10 -24.53
N VAL A 181 -18.24 19.57 -24.64
CA VAL A 181 -18.50 18.22 -25.14
C VAL A 181 -18.92 18.36 -26.61
N PRO A 182 -18.12 17.88 -27.57
CA PRO A 182 -18.64 17.49 -28.87
C PRO A 182 -18.89 15.98 -28.92
N ASP A 183 -20.10 15.65 -29.36
CA ASP A 183 -20.59 14.33 -29.74
C ASP A 183 -19.78 13.69 -30.88
N GLU A 184 -19.71 12.36 -30.82
CA GLU A 184 -19.52 11.34 -31.87
C GLU A 184 -18.47 11.53 -32.99
N ALA A 185 -17.49 10.61 -33.03
CA ALA A 185 -16.98 10.00 -34.27
C ALA A 185 -16.18 8.70 -33.96
N GLU A 186 -16.67 7.55 -34.43
CA GLU A 186 -15.84 6.36 -34.71
C GLU A 186 -15.25 6.43 -36.14
N PRO A 187 -14.45 5.45 -36.65
CA PRO A 187 -13.10 5.11 -36.20
C PRO A 187 -12.16 4.94 -37.42
N GLU A 188 -11.08 5.71 -37.58
CA GLU A 188 -10.07 5.38 -38.60
C GLU A 188 -8.65 5.77 -38.15
N GLY A 189 -7.73 4.81 -38.19
CA GLY A 189 -6.31 5.04 -38.01
C GLY A 189 -5.57 3.91 -37.29
N GLU A 190 -5.32 2.80 -38.00
CA GLU A 190 -4.35 1.78 -37.60
C GLU A 190 -2.96 2.43 -37.41
N THR A 191 -2.49 2.54 -36.16
CA THR A 191 -1.08 2.87 -35.90
C THR A 191 -0.53 2.03 -34.74
N SER A 192 0.23 1.00 -35.10
CA SER A 192 1.41 0.45 -34.40
C SER A 192 1.39 0.51 -32.86
N ILE A 193 1.07 -0.62 -32.24
CA ILE A 193 0.79 -0.80 -30.80
C ILE A 193 2.03 -0.58 -29.89
N TYR A 194 3.22 -0.28 -30.42
CA TYR A 194 4.44 -0.22 -29.60
C TYR A 194 5.31 1.01 -29.86
N ASP A 195 5.11 2.02 -29.01
CA ASP A 195 5.92 3.23 -28.90
C ASP A 195 7.21 2.93 -28.09
N GLU A 196 8.39 3.20 -28.66
CA GLU A 196 9.70 2.88 -28.05
C GLU A 196 9.98 3.62 -26.74
N LYS A 197 9.14 4.60 -26.40
CA LYS A 197 9.24 5.42 -25.18
C LYS A 197 8.44 4.86 -23.99
N LYS A 198 7.68 3.78 -24.17
CA LYS A 198 6.87 3.16 -23.11
C LYS A 198 7.50 1.85 -22.62
N PRO A 199 7.40 1.53 -21.31
CA PRO A 199 7.89 0.25 -20.79
C PRO A 199 7.18 -0.92 -21.49
N LEU A 200 7.96 -1.92 -21.90
CA LEU A 200 7.45 -3.14 -22.54
C LEU A 200 6.42 -3.84 -21.62
N PRO A 201 5.23 -4.21 -22.13
CA PRO A 201 4.25 -4.90 -21.33
C PRO A 201 4.73 -6.29 -20.90
N SER A 202 3.97 -6.92 -20.01
CA SER A 202 4.32 -8.24 -19.48
C SER A 202 4.42 -9.29 -20.58
N TRP A 203 5.25 -10.32 -20.38
CA TRP A 203 5.41 -11.42 -21.34
C TRP A 203 4.05 -12.06 -21.68
N LYS A 204 3.16 -12.20 -20.69
CA LYS A 204 1.82 -12.76 -20.87
C LYS A 204 0.99 -11.92 -21.83
N THR A 205 1.02 -10.59 -21.68
CA THR A 205 0.29 -9.67 -22.56
C THR A 205 0.79 -9.78 -24.00
N LEU A 206 2.12 -9.83 -24.20
CA LEU A 206 2.72 -10.00 -25.53
C LEU A 206 2.38 -11.38 -26.14
N ALA A 207 2.39 -12.44 -25.34
CA ALA A 207 2.02 -13.78 -25.81
C ALA A 207 0.55 -13.86 -26.22
N THR A 208 -0.36 -13.28 -25.43
CA THR A 208 -1.79 -13.21 -25.77
C THR A 208 -2.03 -12.39 -27.04
N GLU A 209 -1.29 -11.31 -27.28
CA GLU A 209 -1.38 -10.57 -28.53
C GLU A 209 -0.83 -11.34 -29.73
N CYS A 210 0.28 -12.08 -29.57
CA CYS A 210 0.77 -12.98 -30.61
C CYS A 210 -0.26 -14.06 -30.96
N GLU A 211 -0.91 -14.66 -29.96
CA GLU A 211 -1.97 -15.66 -30.16
C GLU A 211 -3.18 -15.06 -30.88
N LYS A 212 -3.58 -13.82 -30.53
CA LYS A 212 -4.68 -13.11 -31.22
C LYS A 212 -4.38 -12.83 -32.69
N LEU A 213 -3.11 -12.60 -33.03
CA LEU A 213 -2.64 -12.32 -34.39
C LEU A 213 -2.16 -13.58 -35.14
N ASP A 214 -2.40 -14.77 -34.58
CA ASP A 214 -1.98 -16.08 -35.12
C ASP A 214 -0.47 -16.17 -35.41
N ILE A 215 0.34 -15.47 -34.61
CA ILE A 215 1.79 -15.48 -34.69
C ILE A 215 2.31 -16.69 -33.90
N PRO A 216 3.07 -17.62 -34.54
CA PRO A 216 3.57 -18.80 -33.85
C PRO A 216 4.58 -18.42 -32.75
N ILE A 217 4.22 -18.76 -31.51
CA ILE A 217 5.06 -18.68 -30.33
C ILE A 217 5.55 -20.08 -29.93
N THR A 218 6.83 -20.18 -29.58
CA THR A 218 7.50 -21.43 -29.19
C THR A 218 7.62 -21.60 -27.68
N GLY A 219 7.15 -20.61 -26.91
CA GLY A 219 7.15 -20.61 -25.44
C GLY A 219 8.52 -20.41 -24.79
N LYS A 220 9.59 -20.35 -25.61
CA LYS A 220 10.97 -20.04 -25.18
C LYS A 220 11.40 -18.62 -25.56
N GLU A 221 10.53 -17.83 -26.18
CA GLU A 221 10.86 -16.46 -26.60
C GLU A 221 10.99 -15.51 -25.40
N THR A 222 12.00 -14.63 -25.45
CA THR A 222 12.12 -13.52 -24.49
C THR A 222 11.10 -12.42 -24.79
N LYS A 223 10.86 -11.52 -23.82
CA LYS A 223 9.93 -10.38 -24.00
C LYS A 223 10.28 -9.55 -25.24
N ASP A 224 11.57 -9.30 -25.47
CA ASP A 224 12.04 -8.52 -26.62
C ASP A 224 11.81 -9.24 -27.95
N GLN A 225 11.92 -10.58 -27.97
CA GLN A 225 11.64 -11.38 -29.16
C GLN A 225 10.15 -11.38 -29.53
N LEU A 226 9.26 -11.46 -28.54
CA LEU A 226 7.81 -11.34 -28.78
C LEU A 226 7.42 -9.95 -29.27
N ALA A 227 7.94 -8.89 -28.64
CA ALA A 227 7.70 -7.51 -29.08
C ALA A 227 8.23 -7.27 -30.50
N SER A 228 9.39 -7.85 -30.85
CA SER A 228 9.95 -7.75 -32.20
C SER A 228 9.08 -8.47 -33.24
N LYS A 229 8.51 -9.64 -32.91
CA LYS A 229 7.57 -10.36 -33.79
C LYS A 229 6.29 -9.57 -34.03
N LEU A 230 5.71 -8.98 -32.97
CA LEU A 230 4.51 -8.13 -33.08
C LEU A 230 4.77 -6.89 -33.95
N ARG A 231 5.92 -6.23 -33.77
CA ARG A 231 6.33 -5.09 -34.60
C ARG A 231 6.56 -5.47 -36.06
N ALA A 232 7.14 -6.64 -36.32
CA ALA A 232 7.37 -7.13 -37.68
C ALA A 232 6.06 -7.46 -38.41
N PHE A 233 5.01 -7.84 -37.67
CA PHE A 233 3.68 -8.13 -38.23
C PHE A 233 2.83 -6.87 -38.44
N SER A 234 3.09 -5.80 -37.68
CA SER A 234 2.35 -4.53 -37.75
C SER A 234 2.88 -3.55 -38.82
N LYS A 235 3.87 -3.94 -39.63
CA LYS A 235 4.40 -3.16 -40.77
C LYS A 235 3.90 -3.73 -42.09
#